data_AF-A0A3B0KVA4-F1
#
_entry.id   AF-A0A3B0KVA4-F1
#
_cell.length_a   1.000
_cell.length_b   1.000
_cell.length_c   1.000
_cell.angle_alpha   90.00
_cell.angle_beta   90.00
_cell.angle_gamma   90.00
#
_symmetry.space_group_name_H-M   'P 1'
#
loop_
_entity.id
_entity.type
_entity.pdbx_description
1 polymer ?
#
loop_
_entity_poly.entity_id
_entity_poly.type
_entity_poly.pdbx_seq_one_letter_code
_entity_poly.pdbx_strand_id
1 'polypeptide(L)'
;MIAGSFGMKDRKEDVGSDATTSVFPTVAQPSSIHLPTYANRYTDIPRLNRLKFIAKVCPKLRVPALELAISHVKTTYNVKLYDELYKTLSAAIDKKEAQMDMDEASINSKGNASQAGYIKKGPVPYDAYWVEDNTMESTLLQQELDAELNYKKANSGSAKVRRILEEIGDYHLKRHNLKMAVKYYGRARPYSTNSDNVINMFRNLIRVSIYMANWWHVLTYIEDAKKYAFGFDNLSQKVPPRLNCAAGLANMGLKIYKTAAHCFLLIPFDRYDFDNIVAPEDVSYYAGLCALATLDQEMLDLGVINSEGFRPFFQLSPLVLSLLTTFHAGDLDHCLLLLHQIEDHVRLDYYLAPHVDTLFDMIKVRIQKKRVPVVPPAAKTTQRFRVINERTKYSHEMN
;
A
#
# COMPACT_ATOMS: atom_id res chain seq x y z
N MET A 1 5.93 -41.58 -12.15
CA MET A 1 4.47 -41.38 -11.98
C MET A 1 4.31 -40.66 -10.66
N ILE A 2 4.06 -39.36 -10.61
CA ILE A 2 2.76 -38.71 -10.80
C ILE A 2 2.97 -37.42 -11.60
N ALA A 3 2.36 -37.35 -12.77
CA ALA A 3 2.23 -36.14 -13.57
C ALA A 3 1.02 -35.35 -13.05
N GLY A 4 1.25 -34.22 -12.38
CA GLY A 4 0.20 -33.28 -12.00
C GLY A 4 0.13 -32.14 -13.02
N SER A 5 -0.75 -32.29 -14.01
CA SER A 5 -1.10 -31.22 -14.96
C SER A 5 -1.51 -29.95 -14.23
N PHE A 6 -0.71 -28.89 -14.38
CA PHE A 6 -1.09 -27.52 -14.02
C PHE A 6 -2.02 -27.00 -15.12
N GLY A 7 -3.31 -27.34 -15.03
CA GLY A 7 -4.35 -26.77 -15.88
C GLY A 7 -4.59 -25.32 -15.48
N MET A 8 -3.98 -24.38 -16.20
CA MET A 8 -4.44 -23.00 -16.26
C MET A 8 -5.86 -23.03 -16.86
N LYS A 9 -6.87 -23.02 -15.99
CA LYS A 9 -8.25 -22.83 -16.40
C LYS A 9 -8.40 -21.34 -16.70
N ASP A 10 -8.33 -21.00 -17.98
CA ASP A 10 -8.62 -19.67 -18.51
C ASP A 10 -10.03 -19.25 -18.06
N ARG A 11 -10.11 -18.51 -16.95
CA ARG A 11 -11.25 -17.65 -16.69
C ARG A 11 -11.08 -16.46 -17.63
N LYS A 12 -11.96 -16.37 -18.62
CA LYS A 12 -12.15 -15.16 -19.44
C LYS A 12 -12.45 -14.01 -18.48
N GLU A 13 -11.44 -13.21 -18.17
CA GLU A 13 -11.64 -11.88 -17.60
C GLU A 13 -11.87 -10.93 -18.75
N ASP A 14 -13.11 -10.42 -18.81
CA ASP A 14 -13.48 -9.27 -19.62
C ASP A 14 -12.49 -8.14 -19.32
N VAL A 15 -11.83 -7.67 -20.38
CA VAL A 15 -10.92 -6.53 -20.31
C VAL A 15 -11.77 -5.28 -20.24
N GLY A 16 -12.27 -5.00 -19.03
CA GLY A 16 -12.77 -3.70 -18.64
C GLY A 16 -11.59 -2.77 -18.39
N SER A 17 -11.14 -2.08 -19.43
CA SER A 17 -10.57 -0.74 -19.29
C SER A 17 -11.63 0.18 -18.66
N ASP A 18 -11.21 1.06 -17.77
CA ASP A 18 -12.01 2.00 -16.93
C ASP A 18 -12.59 1.43 -15.64
N ALA A 19 -11.87 1.69 -14.53
CA ALA A 19 -12.43 2.31 -13.33
C ALA A 19 -11.34 2.48 -12.26
N THR A 20 -10.83 3.71 -12.10
CA THR A 20 -10.58 4.35 -10.79
C THR A 20 -10.15 5.79 -11.02
N THR A 21 -11.05 6.58 -11.62
CA THR A 21 -11.10 8.00 -11.29
C THR A 21 -11.74 8.13 -9.91
N SER A 22 -11.12 7.55 -8.88
CA SER A 22 -11.49 7.92 -7.52
C SER A 22 -10.99 9.34 -7.32
N VAL A 23 -11.93 10.25 -7.09
CA VAL A 23 -11.66 11.63 -6.71
C VAL A 23 -11.11 11.56 -5.30
N PHE A 24 -9.79 11.44 -5.17
CA PHE A 24 -9.13 11.51 -3.88
C PHE A 24 -9.25 12.94 -3.33
N PRO A 25 -9.55 13.12 -2.04
CA PRO A 25 -9.57 14.44 -1.42
C PRO A 25 -8.23 15.15 -1.64
N THR A 26 -8.28 16.41 -2.05
CA THR A 26 -7.06 17.21 -2.29
C THR A 26 -6.44 17.60 -0.95
N VAL A 27 -5.15 17.28 -0.74
CA VAL A 27 -4.43 17.67 0.48
C VAL A 27 -3.87 19.08 0.30
N ALA A 28 -4.49 20.05 0.96
CA ALA A 28 -4.23 21.49 0.78
C ALA A 28 -2.94 21.98 1.48
N GLN A 29 -2.48 21.32 2.54
CA GLN A 29 -1.25 21.67 3.27
C GLN A 29 -0.44 20.41 3.65
N PRO A 30 0.66 20.10 2.96
CA PRO A 30 1.58 19.06 3.40
C PRO A 30 2.55 19.66 4.41
N SER A 31 2.19 19.75 5.68
CA SER A 31 3.01 20.48 6.67
C SER A 31 4.27 19.74 7.14
N SER A 32 4.61 18.55 6.62
CA SER A 32 5.82 17.82 7.11
C SER A 32 6.58 16.93 6.12
N ILE A 33 6.12 16.69 4.89
CA ILE A 33 6.79 15.72 4.00
C ILE A 33 7.90 16.37 3.18
N HIS A 34 9.15 15.98 3.46
CA HIS A 34 10.29 16.25 2.59
C HIS A 34 10.32 15.24 1.43
N LEU A 35 9.83 15.67 0.26
CA LEU A 35 9.56 14.80 -0.90
C LEU A 35 10.79 14.00 -1.39
N PRO A 36 12.01 14.56 -1.51
CA PRO A 36 13.18 13.78 -1.91
C PRO A 36 13.50 12.63 -0.93
N THR A 37 13.42 12.89 0.37
CA THR A 37 13.67 11.87 1.41
C THR A 37 12.62 10.77 1.34
N TYR A 38 11.35 11.13 1.16
CA TYR A 38 10.27 10.16 0.99
C TYR A 38 10.48 9.30 -0.26
N ALA A 39 10.81 9.92 -1.40
CA ALA A 39 11.02 9.21 -2.66
C ALA A 39 12.22 8.26 -2.62
N ASN A 40 13.29 8.61 -1.90
CA ASN A 40 14.50 7.80 -1.79
C ASN A 40 14.33 6.53 -0.93
N ARG A 41 13.23 6.41 -0.17
CA ARG A 41 12.87 5.14 0.52
C ARG A 41 12.46 4.05 -0.46
N TYR A 42 12.07 4.42 -1.68
CA TYR A 42 11.55 3.50 -2.68
C TYR A 42 12.44 3.48 -3.93
N THR A 43 12.43 2.35 -4.62
CA THR A 43 13.14 2.13 -5.89
C THR A 43 12.15 1.79 -7.00
N ASP A 44 12.60 1.80 -8.25
CA ASP A 44 11.86 1.32 -9.42
C ASP A 44 10.40 1.81 -9.55
N ILE A 45 9.45 0.88 -9.75
CA ILE A 45 8.03 1.15 -10.02
C ILE A 45 7.34 1.78 -8.81
N PRO A 46 7.55 1.32 -7.56
CA PRO A 46 6.87 1.90 -6.39
C PRO A 46 7.22 3.37 -6.14
N ARG A 47 8.45 3.79 -6.45
CA ARG A 47 8.84 5.21 -6.42
C ARG A 47 8.02 6.02 -7.42
N LEU A 48 7.90 5.55 -8.66
CA LEU A 48 7.11 6.22 -9.71
C LEU A 48 5.63 6.31 -9.36
N ASN A 49 5.03 5.22 -8.89
CA ASN A 49 3.62 5.17 -8.52
C ASN A 49 3.30 6.18 -7.40
N ARG A 50 4.15 6.24 -6.37
CA ARG A 50 4.01 7.19 -5.26
C ARG A 50 4.18 8.65 -5.70
N LEU A 51 5.20 8.96 -6.50
CA LEU A 51 5.40 10.33 -7.01
C LEU A 51 4.25 10.80 -7.90
N LYS A 52 3.76 9.93 -8.80
CA LYS A 52 2.55 10.19 -9.61
C LYS A 52 1.33 10.46 -8.74
N PHE A 53 1.15 9.65 -7.69
CA PHE A 53 0.04 9.78 -6.77
C PHE A 53 0.08 11.10 -6.00
N ILE A 54 1.23 11.45 -5.43
CA ILE A 54 1.43 12.73 -4.73
C ILE A 54 1.16 13.90 -5.68
N ALA A 55 1.62 13.83 -6.93
CA ALA A 55 1.36 14.87 -7.92
C ALA A 55 -0.14 15.06 -8.21
N LYS A 56 -0.93 13.99 -8.16
CA LYS A 56 -2.38 14.04 -8.32
C LYS A 56 -3.07 14.65 -7.10
N VAL A 57 -2.70 14.20 -5.90
CA VAL A 57 -3.40 14.50 -4.64
C VAL A 57 -2.99 15.83 -4.00
N CYS A 58 -1.75 16.28 -4.19
CA CYS A 58 -1.21 17.50 -3.57
C CYS A 58 -0.77 18.53 -4.64
N PRO A 59 -1.59 19.56 -4.92
CA PRO A 59 -1.27 20.60 -5.89
C PRO A 59 0.04 21.34 -5.59
N LYS A 60 0.35 21.58 -4.31
CA LYS A 60 1.58 22.26 -3.87
C LYS A 60 2.85 21.49 -4.21
N LEU A 61 2.81 20.15 -4.09
CA LEU A 61 3.95 19.27 -4.37
C LEU A 61 3.95 18.74 -5.80
N ARG A 62 2.98 19.13 -6.64
CA ARG A 62 2.79 18.59 -7.98
C ARG A 62 4.00 18.75 -8.88
N VAL A 63 4.51 19.97 -9.02
CA VAL A 63 5.67 20.25 -9.89
C VAL A 63 6.93 19.52 -9.39
N PRO A 64 7.34 19.65 -8.11
CA PRO A 64 8.48 18.89 -7.58
C PRO A 64 8.35 17.37 -7.72
N ALA A 65 7.15 16.82 -7.53
CA ALA A 65 6.90 15.38 -7.67
C ALA A 65 7.03 14.91 -9.11
N LEU A 66 6.55 15.69 -10.08
CA LEU A 66 6.67 15.39 -11.50
C LEU A 66 8.13 15.50 -11.98
N GLU A 67 8.89 16.49 -11.52
CA GLU A 67 10.33 16.61 -11.83
C GLU A 67 11.12 15.39 -11.33
N LEU A 68 10.88 14.98 -10.09
CA LEU A 68 11.48 13.76 -9.53
C LEU A 68 11.03 12.50 -10.28
N ALA A 69 9.75 12.41 -10.66
CA ALA A 69 9.25 11.27 -11.41
C ALA A 69 9.90 11.18 -12.79
N ILE A 70 10.04 12.31 -13.51
CA ILE A 70 10.70 12.38 -14.82
C ILE A 70 12.16 11.95 -14.71
N SER A 71 12.88 12.45 -13.70
CA SER A 71 14.28 12.06 -13.47
C SER A 71 14.44 10.55 -13.25
N HIS A 72 13.49 9.94 -12.54
CA HIS A 72 13.50 8.50 -12.27
C HIS A 72 13.05 7.68 -13.49
N VAL A 73 12.06 8.13 -14.26
CA VAL A 73 11.61 7.42 -15.49
C VAL A 73 12.75 7.29 -16.50
N LYS A 74 13.67 8.26 -16.56
CA LYS A 74 14.84 8.18 -17.43
C LYS A 74 15.77 6.97 -17.14
N THR A 75 15.64 6.36 -15.96
CA THR A 75 16.36 5.12 -15.61
C THR A 75 15.66 3.84 -16.09
N THR A 76 14.51 3.98 -16.76
CA THR A 76 13.64 2.89 -17.22
C THR A 76 13.43 2.94 -18.73
N TYR A 77 12.86 1.87 -19.31
CA TYR A 77 12.50 1.80 -20.73
C TYR A 77 11.10 2.34 -21.05
N ASN A 78 10.47 3.08 -20.13
CA ASN A 78 9.07 3.49 -20.26
C ASN A 78 8.92 4.89 -20.85
N VAL A 79 9.11 4.97 -22.18
CA VAL A 79 8.95 6.19 -22.97
C VAL A 79 7.52 6.76 -22.89
N LYS A 80 6.51 5.88 -22.93
CA LYS A 80 5.10 6.32 -22.83
C LYS A 80 4.83 7.07 -21.54
N LEU A 81 5.36 6.57 -20.43
CA LEU A 81 5.23 7.22 -19.14
C LEU A 81 6.00 8.55 -19.08
N TYR A 82 7.17 8.63 -19.72
CA TYR A 82 7.91 9.88 -19.83
C TYR A 82 7.06 10.97 -20.51
N ASP A 83 6.43 10.64 -21.65
CA ASP A 83 5.56 11.57 -22.38
C ASP A 83 4.35 12.01 -21.56
N GLU A 84 3.70 11.07 -20.86
CA GLU A 84 2.56 11.36 -19.97
C GLU A 84 2.96 12.30 -18.83
N LEU A 85 4.09 12.03 -18.16
CA LEU A 85 4.59 12.86 -17.07
C LEU A 85 4.98 14.25 -17.56
N TYR A 86 5.63 14.35 -18.72
CA TYR A 86 6.04 15.61 -19.31
C TYR A 86 4.83 16.48 -19.68
N LYS A 87 3.82 15.90 -20.35
CA LYS A 87 2.56 16.59 -20.67
C LYS A 87 1.85 17.09 -19.41
N THR A 88 1.85 16.28 -18.36
CA THR A 88 1.25 16.64 -17.07
C THR A 88 2.03 17.77 -16.38
N LEU A 89 3.37 17.76 -16.48
CA LEU A 89 4.23 18.81 -15.93
C LEU A 89 4.00 20.15 -16.65
N SER A 90 4.01 20.15 -17.99
CA SER A 90 3.74 21.35 -18.79
C SER A 90 2.41 21.98 -18.39
N ALA A 91 1.34 21.19 -18.40
CA ALA A 91 0.01 21.68 -18.03
C ALA A 91 -0.09 22.17 -16.56
N ALA A 92 0.72 21.62 -15.64
CA ALA A 92 0.76 22.07 -14.25
C ALA A 92 1.51 23.40 -14.09
N ILE A 93 2.55 23.64 -14.89
CA ILE A 93 3.30 24.89 -14.93
C ILE A 93 2.43 25.98 -15.57
N ASP A 94 1.80 25.71 -16.71
CA ASP A 94 0.92 26.66 -17.40
C ASP A 94 -0.22 27.14 -16.47
N LYS A 95 -0.81 26.21 -15.69
CA LYS A 95 -1.82 26.54 -14.67
C LYS A 95 -1.26 27.39 -13.52
N LYS A 96 -0.02 27.16 -13.12
CA LYS A 96 0.62 27.92 -12.04
C LYS A 96 0.94 29.34 -12.52
N GLU A 97 1.42 29.48 -13.75
CA GLU A 97 1.67 30.79 -14.39
C GLU A 97 0.36 31.58 -14.54
N ALA A 98 -0.71 30.96 -15.06
CA ALA A 98 -2.01 31.61 -15.18
C ALA A 98 -2.60 32.06 -13.83
N GLN A 99 -2.35 31.33 -12.74
CA GLN A 99 -2.77 31.71 -11.40
C GLN A 99 -1.94 32.90 -10.86
N MET A 100 -0.64 32.93 -11.14
CA MET A 100 0.24 34.04 -10.74
C MET A 100 -0.09 35.33 -11.49
N ASP A 101 -0.41 35.27 -12.79
CA ASP A 101 -0.82 36.43 -13.58
C ASP A 101 -2.16 37.02 -13.10
N MET A 102 -3.10 36.18 -12.64
CA MET A 102 -4.37 36.60 -12.03
C MET A 102 -4.18 37.26 -10.65
N ASP A 103 -3.28 36.70 -9.83
CA ASP A 103 -2.98 37.24 -8.50
C ASP A 103 -2.20 38.58 -8.61
N GLU A 104 -1.25 38.71 -9.54
CA GLU A 104 -0.58 39.99 -9.85
C GLU A 104 -1.54 41.06 -10.39
N ALA A 105 -2.50 40.68 -11.25
CA ALA A 105 -3.53 41.60 -11.74
C ALA A 105 -4.45 42.10 -10.61
N SER A 106 -4.68 41.29 -9.57
CA SER A 106 -5.47 41.68 -8.40
C SER A 106 -4.72 42.59 -7.41
N ILE A 107 -3.39 42.50 -7.37
CA ILE A 107 -2.52 43.35 -6.53
C ILE A 107 -2.22 44.70 -7.21
N ASN A 108 -2.19 44.75 -8.55
CA ASN A 108 -1.84 45.96 -9.32
C ASN A 108 -2.93 47.05 -9.41
N SER A 109 -3.95 47.04 -8.54
CA SER A 109 -4.82 48.23 -8.37
C SER A 109 -4.15 49.39 -7.62
N LYS A 110 -2.94 49.20 -7.07
CA LYS A 110 -2.13 50.27 -6.48
C LYS A 110 -0.64 50.13 -6.80
N GLY A 111 -0.23 50.72 -7.93
CA GLY A 111 1.02 51.48 -8.02
C GLY A 111 2.29 50.73 -8.44
N ASN A 112 2.79 51.16 -9.61
CA ASN A 112 4.17 51.19 -10.08
C ASN A 112 4.91 49.87 -10.35
N ALA A 113 4.97 49.58 -11.65
CA ALA A 113 5.92 48.69 -12.29
C ALA A 113 7.37 49.09 -11.99
N SER A 114 8.13 48.15 -11.44
CA SER A 114 9.59 48.14 -11.54
C SER A 114 10.04 46.75 -11.98
N GLN A 115 10.63 46.78 -13.16
CA GLN A 115 11.06 45.66 -14.00
C GLN A 115 12.33 45.04 -13.40
N ALA A 116 12.17 44.05 -12.53
CA ALA A 116 13.26 43.20 -12.09
C ALA A 116 13.19 41.88 -12.87
N GLY A 117 14.20 41.62 -13.70
CA GLY A 117 14.29 40.42 -14.52
C GLY A 117 14.39 39.15 -13.68
N TYR A 118 13.25 38.48 -13.50
CA TYR A 118 13.20 37.12 -12.98
C TYR A 118 13.75 36.16 -14.05
N ILE A 119 14.92 35.58 -13.80
CA ILE A 119 15.44 34.48 -14.61
C ILE A 119 14.48 33.30 -14.45
N LYS A 120 13.68 33.04 -15.49
CA LYS A 120 12.77 31.89 -15.60
C LYS A 120 13.61 30.60 -15.49
N LYS A 121 13.56 29.90 -14.34
CA LYS A 121 13.87 28.46 -14.33
C LYS A 121 12.78 27.78 -15.14
N GLY A 122 13.02 27.64 -16.44
CA GLY A 122 12.12 26.95 -17.35
C GLY A 122 11.90 25.49 -16.93
N PRO A 123 10.85 24.85 -17.46
CA PRO A 123 10.59 23.42 -17.24
C PRO A 123 11.84 22.59 -17.56
N VAL A 124 11.96 21.41 -16.94
CA VAL A 124 12.87 20.37 -17.43
C VAL A 124 12.63 20.24 -18.95
N PRO A 125 13.65 20.41 -19.80
CA PRO A 125 13.45 20.35 -21.24
C PRO A 125 13.04 18.94 -21.67
N TYR A 126 12.14 18.87 -22.66
CA TYR A 126 11.77 17.59 -23.26
C TYR A 126 12.99 16.99 -23.95
N ASP A 127 13.31 15.75 -23.60
CA ASP A 127 14.49 15.06 -24.07
C ASP A 127 14.12 14.11 -25.21
N ALA A 128 13.98 14.68 -26.41
CA ALA A 128 13.66 13.91 -27.61
C ALA A 128 14.74 12.89 -27.95
N TYR A 129 16.01 13.22 -27.68
CA TYR A 129 17.13 12.32 -27.87
C TYR A 129 17.00 11.08 -26.99
N TRP A 130 16.74 11.24 -25.70
CA TRP A 130 16.50 10.11 -24.80
C TRP A 130 15.32 9.26 -25.24
N VAL A 131 14.24 9.87 -25.76
CA VAL A 131 13.07 9.12 -26.24
C VAL A 131 13.42 8.20 -27.41
N GLU A 132 14.15 8.72 -28.40
CA GLU A 132 14.57 7.94 -29.58
C GLU A 132 15.59 6.86 -29.20
N ASP A 133 16.63 7.24 -28.46
CA ASP A 133 17.71 6.37 -28.02
C ASP A 133 17.19 5.21 -27.15
N ASN A 134 16.40 5.52 -26.13
CA ASN A 134 15.84 4.52 -25.22
C ASN A 134 14.81 3.61 -25.91
N THR A 135 14.09 4.09 -26.93
CA THR A 135 13.20 3.26 -27.76
C THR A 135 14.01 2.26 -28.59
N MET A 136 15.10 2.72 -29.19
CA MET A 136 16.02 1.88 -29.96
C MET A 136 16.70 0.84 -29.06
N GLU A 137 17.33 1.26 -27.96
CA GLU A 137 17.97 0.39 -26.98
C GLU A 137 16.99 -0.65 -26.42
N SER A 138 15.78 -0.24 -26.04
CA SER A 138 14.77 -1.16 -25.52
C SER A 138 14.38 -2.23 -26.54
N THR A 139 14.34 -1.88 -27.82
CA THR A 139 14.01 -2.82 -28.91
C THR A 139 15.15 -3.79 -29.19
N LEU A 140 16.39 -3.29 -29.24
CA LEU A 140 17.58 -4.11 -29.42
C LEU A 140 17.76 -5.11 -28.27
N LEU A 141 17.62 -4.64 -27.03
CA LEU A 141 17.69 -5.50 -25.84
C LEU A 141 16.63 -6.60 -25.86
N GLN A 142 15.41 -6.29 -26.33
CA GLN A 142 14.37 -7.31 -26.48
C GLN A 142 14.79 -8.40 -27.48
N GLN A 143 15.33 -8.01 -28.64
CA GLN A 143 15.79 -8.94 -29.67
C GLN A 143 16.96 -9.81 -29.18
N GLU A 144 17.91 -9.21 -28.47
CA GLU A 144 19.05 -9.91 -27.87
C GLU A 144 18.59 -10.96 -26.85
N LEU A 145 17.70 -10.58 -25.92
CA LEU A 145 17.17 -11.49 -24.91
C LEU A 145 16.38 -12.65 -25.53
N ASP A 146 15.59 -12.39 -26.58
CA ASP A 146 14.84 -13.43 -27.29
C ASP A 146 15.79 -14.40 -28.05
N ALA A 147 16.84 -13.89 -28.68
CA ALA A 147 17.87 -14.70 -29.34
C ALA A 147 18.63 -15.58 -28.33
N GLU A 148 19.06 -14.99 -27.21
CA GLU A 148 19.80 -15.69 -26.17
C GLU A 148 18.93 -16.75 -25.47
N LEU A 149 17.63 -16.48 -25.26
CA LEU A 149 16.69 -17.46 -24.73
C LEU A 149 16.57 -18.68 -25.65
N ASN A 150 16.46 -18.47 -26.96
CA ASN A 150 16.37 -19.56 -27.93
C ASN A 150 17.68 -20.37 -27.99
N TYR A 151 18.82 -19.68 -27.95
CA TYR A 151 20.13 -20.32 -27.92
C TYR A 151 20.33 -21.17 -26.64
N LYS A 152 20.02 -20.63 -25.45
CA LYS A 152 20.19 -21.39 -24.20
C LYS A 152 19.18 -22.53 -24.05
N LYS A 153 17.96 -22.40 -24.59
CA LYS A 153 17.00 -23.50 -24.59
C LYS A 153 17.49 -24.72 -25.38
N ALA A 154 18.21 -24.49 -26.49
CA ALA A 154 18.78 -25.56 -27.29
C ALA A 154 20.10 -26.10 -26.71
N ASN A 155 20.95 -25.23 -26.14
CA ASN A 155 22.37 -25.53 -25.91
C ASN A 155 22.82 -25.45 -24.44
N SER A 156 21.93 -25.24 -23.46
CA SER A 156 22.34 -24.96 -22.08
C SER A 156 21.45 -25.59 -21.02
N GLY A 157 22.00 -25.73 -19.81
CA GLY A 157 21.29 -26.29 -18.66
C GLY A 157 20.19 -25.38 -18.11
N SER A 158 19.20 -25.98 -17.43
CA SER A 158 18.00 -25.32 -16.90
C SER A 158 18.28 -24.06 -16.08
N ALA A 159 19.38 -24.02 -15.32
CA ALA A 159 19.75 -22.85 -14.52
C ALA A 159 20.00 -21.59 -15.36
N LYS A 160 20.58 -21.72 -16.57
CA LYS A 160 20.83 -20.59 -17.48
C LYS A 160 19.54 -20.13 -18.16
N VAL A 161 18.69 -21.08 -18.57
CA VAL A 161 17.36 -20.78 -19.14
C VAL A 161 16.50 -20.02 -18.14
N ARG A 162 16.52 -20.44 -16.86
CA ARG A 162 15.81 -19.73 -15.77
C ARG A 162 16.28 -18.28 -15.62
N ARG A 163 17.60 -18.03 -15.58
CA ARG A 163 18.14 -16.66 -15.43
C ARG A 163 17.68 -15.74 -16.55
N ILE A 164 17.74 -16.19 -17.80
CA ILE A 164 17.26 -15.38 -18.93
C ILE A 164 15.75 -15.13 -18.87
N LEU A 165 14.96 -16.11 -18.44
CA LEU A 165 13.52 -15.90 -18.23
C LEU A 165 13.23 -14.87 -17.13
N GLU A 166 14.04 -14.84 -16.07
CA GLU A 166 13.97 -13.82 -15.02
C GLU A 166 14.39 -12.43 -15.55
N GLU A 167 15.48 -12.36 -16.33
CA GLU A 167 15.98 -11.13 -16.97
C GLU A 167 14.94 -10.54 -17.95
N ILE A 168 14.28 -11.37 -18.76
CA ILE A 168 13.17 -10.95 -19.62
C ILE A 168 11.99 -10.43 -18.78
N GLY A 169 11.70 -11.07 -17.66
CA GLY A 169 10.70 -10.60 -16.70
C GLY A 169 11.03 -9.21 -16.16
N ASP A 170 12.28 -8.99 -15.73
CA ASP A 170 12.77 -7.72 -15.21
C ASP A 170 12.78 -6.62 -16.30
N TYR A 171 13.15 -6.96 -17.54
CA TYR A 171 13.04 -6.06 -18.69
C TYR A 171 11.60 -5.60 -18.90
N HIS A 172 10.63 -6.53 -18.89
CA HIS A 172 9.22 -6.18 -19.04
C HIS A 172 8.67 -5.38 -17.86
N LEU A 173 9.19 -5.57 -16.63
CA LEU A 173 8.89 -4.70 -15.49
C LEU A 173 9.37 -3.27 -15.74
N LYS A 174 10.61 -3.07 -16.20
CA LYS A 174 11.15 -1.73 -16.52
C LYS A 174 10.36 -1.02 -17.62
N ARG A 175 9.84 -1.77 -18.59
CA ARG A 175 8.94 -1.24 -19.64
C ARG A 175 7.49 -1.06 -19.18
N HIS A 176 7.16 -1.46 -17.95
CA HIS A 176 5.80 -1.48 -17.38
C HIS A 176 4.82 -2.41 -18.11
N ASN A 177 5.31 -3.42 -18.83
CA ASN A 177 4.48 -4.49 -19.39
C ASN A 177 4.29 -5.61 -18.37
N LEU A 178 3.47 -5.34 -17.35
CA LEU A 178 3.28 -6.25 -16.21
C LEU A 178 2.72 -7.62 -16.66
N LYS A 179 1.82 -7.65 -17.66
CA LYS A 179 1.19 -8.90 -18.14
C LYS A 179 2.23 -9.88 -18.70
N MET A 180 3.16 -9.37 -19.50
CA MET A 180 4.24 -10.19 -20.04
C MET A 180 5.23 -10.60 -18.94
N ALA A 181 5.52 -9.73 -17.97
CA ALA A 181 6.40 -10.08 -16.85
C ALA A 181 5.88 -11.31 -16.07
N VAL A 182 4.58 -11.34 -15.72
CA VAL A 182 3.96 -12.52 -15.06
C VAL A 182 4.14 -13.80 -15.89
N LYS A 183 3.93 -13.70 -17.20
CA LYS A 183 4.07 -14.83 -18.12
C LYS A 183 5.49 -15.41 -18.14
N TYR A 184 6.52 -14.55 -18.17
CA TYR A 184 7.91 -14.99 -18.19
C TYR A 184 8.39 -15.53 -16.83
N TYR A 185 8.00 -14.91 -15.71
CA TYR A 185 8.27 -15.48 -14.39
C TYR A 185 7.58 -16.83 -14.18
N GLY A 186 6.32 -16.99 -14.62
CA GLY A 186 5.62 -18.27 -14.56
C GLY A 186 6.28 -19.37 -15.40
N ARG A 187 6.86 -19.01 -16.56
CA ARG A 187 7.62 -19.93 -17.43
C ARG A 187 8.94 -20.41 -16.82
N ALA A 188 9.47 -19.74 -15.80
CA ALA A 188 10.71 -20.12 -15.13
C ALA A 188 10.54 -21.37 -14.24
N ARG A 189 9.32 -21.70 -13.80
CA ARG A 189 9.02 -22.81 -12.88
C ARG A 189 9.66 -24.15 -13.22
N PRO A 190 9.50 -24.73 -14.43
CA PRO A 190 10.06 -26.05 -14.75
C PRO A 190 11.60 -26.07 -14.76
N TYR A 191 12.24 -24.90 -14.83
CA TYR A 191 13.69 -24.76 -14.85
C TYR A 191 14.30 -24.50 -13.45
N SER A 192 13.45 -24.34 -12.43
CA SER A 192 13.87 -24.15 -11.04
C SER A 192 14.20 -25.48 -10.37
N THR A 193 15.49 -25.78 -10.26
CA THR A 193 15.99 -27.02 -9.63
C THR A 193 16.03 -26.96 -8.10
N ASN A 194 16.38 -25.80 -7.53
CA ASN A 194 16.44 -25.58 -6.09
C ASN A 194 15.10 -25.04 -5.55
N SER A 195 14.74 -25.40 -4.32
CA SER A 195 13.57 -24.90 -3.61
C SER A 195 13.61 -23.37 -3.44
N ASP A 196 14.79 -22.79 -3.20
CA ASP A 196 14.97 -21.33 -3.13
C ASP A 196 14.59 -20.63 -4.45
N ASN A 197 14.89 -21.24 -5.60
CA ASN A 197 14.57 -20.67 -6.91
C ASN A 197 13.05 -20.62 -7.13
N VAL A 198 12.32 -21.62 -6.65
CA VAL A 198 10.85 -21.64 -6.69
C VAL A 198 10.26 -20.56 -5.80
N ILE A 199 10.82 -20.36 -4.59
CA ILE A 199 10.39 -19.27 -3.71
C ILE A 199 10.68 -17.90 -4.32
N ASN A 200 11.85 -17.69 -4.93
CA ASN A 200 12.18 -16.45 -5.61
C ASN A 200 11.24 -16.16 -6.79
N MET A 201 10.87 -17.19 -7.56
CA MET A 201 9.84 -17.06 -8.59
C MET A 201 8.50 -16.59 -8.01
N PHE A 202 8.02 -17.18 -6.90
CA PHE A 202 6.80 -16.71 -6.22
C PHE A 202 6.92 -15.28 -5.73
N ARG A 203 8.08 -14.86 -5.19
CA ARG A 203 8.32 -13.48 -4.79
C ARG A 203 8.18 -12.52 -5.97
N ASN A 204 8.74 -12.86 -7.14
CA ASN A 204 8.61 -12.04 -8.34
C ASN A 204 7.15 -11.96 -8.82
N LEU A 205 6.41 -13.07 -8.82
CA LEU A 205 4.99 -13.10 -9.19
C LEU A 205 4.12 -12.26 -8.25
N ILE A 206 4.36 -12.34 -6.94
CA ILE A 206 3.69 -11.52 -5.92
C ILE A 206 3.99 -10.04 -6.16
N ARG A 207 5.27 -9.68 -6.38
CA ARG A 207 5.70 -8.31 -6.66
C ARG A 207 4.99 -7.73 -7.88
N VAL A 208 4.94 -8.46 -9.00
CA VAL A 208 4.25 -8.00 -10.21
C VAL A 208 2.74 -7.88 -10.00
N SER A 209 2.14 -8.83 -9.27
CA SER A 209 0.70 -8.83 -8.98
C SER A 209 0.29 -7.65 -8.09
N ILE A 210 1.15 -7.23 -7.15
CA ILE A 210 0.97 -6.00 -6.38
C ILE A 210 0.99 -4.77 -7.30
N TYR A 211 1.93 -4.71 -8.27
CA TYR A 211 1.98 -3.61 -9.23
C TYR A 211 0.77 -3.53 -10.16
N MET A 212 0.14 -4.68 -10.43
CA MET A 212 -1.14 -4.74 -11.16
C MET A 212 -2.36 -4.42 -10.28
N ALA A 213 -2.18 -4.24 -8.97
CA ALA A 213 -3.26 -4.18 -7.97
C ALA A 213 -4.22 -5.39 -8.01
N ASN A 214 -3.75 -6.56 -8.46
CA ASN A 214 -4.54 -7.79 -8.43
C ASN A 214 -4.30 -8.54 -7.10
N TRP A 215 -5.05 -8.14 -6.07
CA TRP A 215 -4.90 -8.65 -4.71
C TRP A 215 -5.26 -10.12 -4.54
N TRP A 216 -6.19 -10.64 -5.36
CA TRP A 216 -6.56 -12.06 -5.33
C TRP A 216 -5.41 -12.95 -5.76
N HIS A 217 -4.74 -12.63 -6.87
CA HIS A 217 -3.56 -13.36 -7.32
C HIS A 217 -2.42 -13.29 -6.30
N VAL A 218 -2.23 -12.15 -5.62
CA VAL A 218 -1.24 -12.03 -4.53
C VAL A 218 -1.52 -13.07 -3.44
N LEU A 219 -2.76 -13.17 -2.96
CA LEU A 219 -3.12 -14.14 -1.92
C LEU A 219 -2.93 -15.59 -2.39
N THR A 220 -3.36 -15.92 -3.61
CA THR A 220 -3.16 -17.27 -4.18
C THR A 220 -1.68 -17.65 -4.26
N TYR A 221 -0.84 -16.76 -4.79
CA TYR A 221 0.61 -17.05 -4.88
C TYR A 221 1.29 -17.14 -3.51
N ILE A 222 0.82 -16.37 -2.51
CA ILE A 222 1.31 -16.49 -1.14
C ILE A 222 0.93 -17.85 -0.56
N GLU A 223 -0.29 -18.31 -0.78
CA GLU A 223 -0.76 -19.59 -0.26
C GLU A 223 -0.02 -20.76 -0.93
N ASP A 224 0.18 -20.70 -2.24
CA ASP A 224 0.98 -21.68 -2.99
C ASP A 224 2.45 -21.70 -2.52
N ALA A 225 3.05 -20.53 -2.29
CA ALA A 225 4.40 -20.41 -1.76
C ALA A 225 4.52 -20.99 -0.34
N LYS A 226 3.53 -20.74 0.53
CA LYS A 226 3.48 -21.33 1.88
C LYS A 226 3.35 -22.85 1.82
N LYS A 227 2.42 -23.37 1.01
CA LYS A 227 2.24 -24.82 0.79
C LYS A 227 3.52 -25.48 0.30
N TYR A 228 4.23 -24.84 -0.62
CA TYR A 228 5.53 -25.34 -1.10
C TYR A 228 6.60 -25.30 -0.01
N ALA A 229 6.68 -24.21 0.76
CA ALA A 229 7.67 -24.05 1.82
C ALA A 229 7.48 -25.05 2.97
N PHE A 230 6.24 -25.46 3.28
CA PHE A 230 5.97 -26.49 4.29
C PHE A 230 6.54 -27.87 3.94
N GLY A 231 6.87 -28.12 2.67
CA GLY A 231 7.59 -29.33 2.26
C GLY A 231 9.07 -29.35 2.63
N PHE A 232 9.62 -28.25 3.19
CA PHE A 232 11.03 -28.12 3.56
C PHE A 232 11.18 -27.44 4.92
N ASP A 233 11.75 -28.12 5.91
CA ASP A 233 11.87 -27.62 7.29
C ASP A 233 12.55 -26.24 7.39
N ASN A 234 13.63 -26.04 6.64
CA ASN A 234 14.39 -24.78 6.61
C ASN A 234 13.59 -23.59 6.04
N LEU A 235 12.68 -23.84 5.10
CA LEU A 235 11.88 -22.81 4.44
C LEU A 235 10.56 -22.55 5.17
N SER A 236 10.00 -23.57 5.80
CA SER A 236 8.75 -23.53 6.57
C SER A 236 8.75 -22.40 7.61
N GLN A 237 9.88 -22.16 8.30
CA GLN A 237 9.97 -21.08 9.29
C GLN A 237 10.31 -19.71 8.68
N LYS A 238 10.99 -19.67 7.52
CA LYS A 238 11.52 -18.43 6.95
C LYS A 238 10.57 -17.74 5.96
N VAL A 239 9.87 -18.52 5.14
CA VAL A 239 9.07 -17.99 4.03
C VAL A 239 7.76 -17.36 4.51
N PRO A 240 6.95 -17.99 5.39
CA PRO A 240 5.66 -17.41 5.78
C PRO A 240 5.76 -16.03 6.43
N PRO A 241 6.69 -15.77 7.38
CA PRO A 241 6.82 -14.44 7.99
C PRO A 241 7.22 -13.35 6.98
N ARG A 242 8.04 -13.69 5.99
CA ARG A 242 8.42 -12.75 4.92
C ARG A 242 7.20 -12.36 4.09
N LEU A 243 6.35 -13.32 3.72
CA LEU A 243 5.18 -13.03 2.88
C LEU A 243 4.04 -12.28 3.61
N ASN A 244 4.14 -12.08 4.93
CA ASN A 244 3.09 -11.41 5.71
C ASN A 244 2.88 -9.95 5.32
N CYS A 245 3.93 -9.22 4.90
CA CYS A 245 3.79 -7.84 4.40
C CYS A 245 2.91 -7.78 3.15
N ALA A 246 3.20 -8.64 2.16
CA ALA A 246 2.40 -8.75 0.95
C ALA A 246 0.97 -9.24 1.23
N ALA A 247 0.80 -10.17 2.18
CA ALA A 247 -0.51 -10.65 2.60
C ALA A 247 -1.35 -9.55 3.27
N GLY A 248 -0.73 -8.76 4.17
CA GLY A 248 -1.37 -7.62 4.81
C GLY A 248 -1.81 -6.58 3.80
N LEU A 249 -0.92 -6.24 2.85
CA LEU A 249 -1.21 -5.30 1.78
C LEU A 249 -2.38 -5.77 0.88
N ALA A 250 -2.39 -7.05 0.50
CA ALA A 250 -3.48 -7.62 -0.30
C ALA A 250 -4.82 -7.64 0.45
N ASN A 251 -4.83 -8.00 1.73
CA ASN A 251 -6.04 -7.96 2.55
C ASN A 251 -6.55 -6.53 2.75
N MET A 252 -5.66 -5.56 2.91
CA MET A 252 -6.01 -4.14 2.96
C MET A 252 -6.65 -3.68 1.65
N GLY A 253 -6.06 -4.05 0.50
CA GLY A 253 -6.63 -3.78 -0.83
C GLY A 253 -8.02 -4.39 -1.04
N LEU A 254 -8.29 -5.54 -0.43
CA LEU A 254 -9.62 -6.19 -0.41
C LEU A 254 -10.56 -5.65 0.68
N LYS A 255 -10.14 -4.63 1.44
CA LYS A 255 -10.88 -4.02 2.57
C LYS A 255 -11.16 -4.97 3.74
N ILE A 256 -10.36 -6.03 3.88
CA ILE A 256 -10.42 -7.00 4.99
C ILE A 256 -9.42 -6.55 6.07
N TYR A 257 -9.75 -5.45 6.75
CA TYR A 257 -8.81 -4.75 7.64
C TYR A 257 -8.38 -5.57 8.87
N LYS A 258 -9.26 -6.42 9.41
CA LYS A 258 -8.94 -7.26 10.58
C LYS A 258 -7.82 -8.24 10.26
N THR A 259 -7.97 -9.00 9.18
CA THR A 259 -6.95 -9.94 8.71
C THR A 259 -5.67 -9.22 8.30
N ALA A 260 -5.80 -8.04 7.66
CA ALA A 260 -4.65 -7.22 7.31
C ALA A 260 -3.83 -6.83 8.54
N ALA A 261 -4.47 -6.35 9.62
CA ALA A 261 -3.81 -6.01 10.88
C ALA A 261 -3.05 -7.20 11.46
N HIS A 262 -3.68 -8.37 11.55
CA HIS A 262 -3.02 -9.58 12.02
C HIS A 262 -1.80 -9.96 11.17
N CYS A 263 -1.90 -9.89 9.84
CA CYS A 263 -0.76 -10.16 8.98
C CYS A 263 0.38 -9.17 9.19
N PHE A 264 0.10 -7.86 9.31
CA PHE A 264 1.14 -6.87 9.54
C PHE A 264 1.85 -7.02 10.89
N LEU A 265 1.12 -7.35 11.96
CA LEU A 265 1.69 -7.54 13.30
C LEU A 265 2.61 -8.76 13.40
N LEU A 266 2.48 -9.73 12.49
CA LEU A 266 3.31 -10.94 12.43
C LEU A 266 4.58 -10.76 11.56
N ILE A 267 4.92 -9.53 11.18
CA ILE A 267 6.13 -9.25 10.38
C ILE A 267 7.34 -9.19 11.32
N PRO A 268 8.39 -9.98 11.07
CA PRO A 268 9.64 -9.86 11.83
C PRO A 268 10.46 -8.66 11.37
N PHE A 269 10.90 -7.81 12.30
CA PHE A 269 11.72 -6.63 12.00
C PHE A 269 13.11 -6.99 11.44
N ASP A 270 13.80 -7.96 12.05
CA ASP A 270 15.19 -8.34 11.69
C ASP A 270 15.35 -8.89 10.27
N ARG A 271 14.25 -9.31 9.63
CA ARG A 271 14.25 -9.98 8.31
C ARG A 271 13.28 -9.32 7.34
N TYR A 272 13.12 -8.02 7.43
CA TYR A 272 12.34 -7.24 6.49
C TYR A 272 13.04 -7.18 5.12
N ASP A 273 12.32 -7.52 4.05
CA ASP A 273 12.83 -7.67 2.67
C ASP A 273 11.81 -7.12 1.66
N PHE A 274 11.05 -6.10 2.08
CA PHE A 274 9.96 -5.49 1.32
C PHE A 274 10.16 -4.00 1.06
N ASP A 275 11.34 -3.46 1.37
CA ASP A 275 11.69 -2.02 1.21
C ASP A 275 11.33 -1.48 -0.18
N ASN A 276 11.51 -2.32 -1.21
CA ASN A 276 11.19 -1.96 -2.59
C ASN A 276 9.68 -1.73 -2.81
N ILE A 277 8.77 -2.27 -1.99
CA ILE A 277 7.31 -2.21 -2.15
C ILE A 277 6.68 -1.30 -1.08
N VAL A 278 7.00 -1.55 0.19
CA VAL A 278 6.49 -0.87 1.37
C VAL A 278 7.68 -0.53 2.26
N ALA A 279 7.79 0.70 2.72
CA ALA A 279 8.84 1.08 3.65
C ALA A 279 8.47 0.59 5.06
N PRO A 280 9.45 0.25 5.92
CA PRO A 280 9.15 -0.19 7.29
C PRO A 280 8.36 0.87 8.09
N GLU A 281 8.53 2.17 7.78
CA GLU A 281 7.73 3.24 8.36
C GLU A 281 6.25 3.16 7.97
N ASP A 282 5.96 2.85 6.70
CA ASP A 282 4.57 2.71 6.21
C ASP A 282 3.85 1.55 6.91
N VAL A 283 4.57 0.45 7.20
CA VAL A 283 4.02 -0.74 7.88
C VAL A 283 3.42 -0.36 9.23
N SER A 284 4.04 0.57 9.97
CA SER A 284 3.53 1.06 11.25
C SER A 284 2.18 1.74 11.10
N TYR A 285 2.01 2.59 10.08
CA TYR A 285 0.72 3.22 9.79
C TYR A 285 -0.33 2.20 9.35
N TYR A 286 0.04 1.26 8.48
CA TYR A 286 -0.88 0.23 7.97
C TYR A 286 -1.37 -0.68 9.10
N ALA A 287 -0.44 -1.20 9.90
CA ALA A 287 -0.74 -2.04 11.05
C ALA A 287 -1.53 -1.27 12.11
N GLY A 288 -1.08 -0.07 12.48
CA GLY A 288 -1.68 0.70 13.57
C GLY A 288 -3.10 1.17 13.29
N LEU A 289 -3.38 1.68 12.08
CA LEU A 289 -4.73 2.12 11.71
C LEU A 289 -5.69 0.95 11.50
N CYS A 290 -5.24 -0.14 10.86
CA CYS A 290 -6.05 -1.35 10.73
C CYS A 290 -6.33 -1.98 12.11
N ALA A 291 -5.33 -2.00 13.00
CA ALA A 291 -5.45 -2.50 14.35
C ALA A 291 -6.45 -1.68 15.17
N LEU A 292 -6.29 -0.35 15.18
CA LEU A 292 -7.18 0.56 15.91
C LEU A 292 -8.64 0.46 15.43
N ALA A 293 -8.85 0.29 14.12
CA ALA A 293 -10.17 0.16 13.54
C ALA A 293 -10.87 -1.17 13.90
N THR A 294 -10.12 -2.28 14.07
CA THR A 294 -10.71 -3.63 14.04
C THR A 294 -10.39 -4.55 15.22
N LEU A 295 -9.27 -4.36 15.92
CA LEU A 295 -8.84 -5.28 16.98
C LEU A 295 -9.47 -4.94 18.33
N ASP A 296 -9.64 -5.97 19.15
CA ASP A 296 -10.19 -5.87 20.51
C ASP A 296 -9.15 -5.34 21.52
N GLN A 297 -9.60 -4.86 22.67
CA GLN A 297 -8.74 -4.21 23.67
C GLN A 297 -7.58 -5.14 24.12
N GLU A 298 -7.86 -6.42 24.34
CA GLU A 298 -6.84 -7.42 24.72
C GLU A 298 -5.78 -7.62 23.63
N MET A 299 -6.22 -7.70 22.37
CA MET A 299 -5.32 -7.85 21.22
C MET A 299 -4.51 -6.59 20.95
N LEU A 300 -5.05 -5.40 21.25
CA LEU A 300 -4.31 -4.14 21.17
C LEU A 300 -3.20 -4.09 22.23
N ASP A 301 -3.49 -4.52 23.46
CA ASP A 301 -2.50 -4.50 24.54
C ASP A 301 -1.39 -5.54 24.29
N LEU A 302 -1.75 -6.82 24.11
CA LEU A 302 -0.77 -7.90 23.95
C LEU A 302 -0.12 -7.91 22.56
N GLY A 303 -0.91 -7.70 21.50
CA GLY A 303 -0.47 -7.88 20.11
C GLY A 303 0.18 -6.65 19.48
N VAL A 304 -0.04 -5.45 20.06
CA VAL A 304 0.42 -4.18 19.46
C VAL A 304 1.31 -3.38 20.41
N ILE A 305 0.83 -3.10 21.63
CA ILE A 305 1.56 -2.26 22.60
C ILE A 305 2.72 -3.03 23.23
N ASN A 306 2.48 -4.25 23.69
CA ASN A 306 3.47 -5.10 24.37
C ASN A 306 4.19 -6.09 23.44
N SER A 307 3.97 -6.00 22.13
CA SER A 307 4.60 -6.89 21.15
C SER A 307 6.08 -6.53 20.94
N GLU A 308 6.99 -7.34 21.47
CA GLU A 308 8.44 -7.14 21.32
C GLU A 308 8.90 -7.17 19.87
N GLY A 309 8.30 -8.04 19.04
CA GLY A 309 8.69 -8.20 17.65
C GLY A 309 8.27 -7.03 16.75
N PHE A 310 7.18 -6.33 17.10
CA PHE A 310 6.64 -5.25 16.28
C PHE A 310 7.00 -3.85 16.82
N ARG A 311 7.42 -3.73 18.08
CA ARG A 311 7.84 -2.47 18.71
C ARG A 311 8.89 -1.68 17.91
N PRO A 312 9.89 -2.30 17.25
CA PRO A 312 10.85 -1.54 16.43
C PRO A 312 10.22 -0.78 15.27
N PHE A 313 9.15 -1.31 14.65
CA PHE A 313 8.41 -0.58 13.61
C PHE A 313 7.77 0.69 14.17
N PHE A 314 7.16 0.61 15.35
CA PHE A 314 6.57 1.80 16.01
C PHE A 314 7.60 2.83 16.46
N GLN A 315 8.84 2.44 16.74
CA GLN A 315 9.92 3.40 17.02
C GLN A 315 10.23 4.30 15.82
N LEU A 316 10.04 3.78 14.59
CA LEU A 316 10.19 4.57 13.37
C LEU A 316 9.03 5.57 13.16
N SER A 317 7.87 5.35 13.79
CA SER A 317 6.67 6.18 13.62
C SER A 317 5.94 6.35 14.97
N PRO A 318 6.50 7.16 15.88
CA PRO A 318 6.02 7.28 17.26
C PRO A 318 4.60 7.84 17.36
N LEU A 319 4.17 8.65 16.37
CA LEU A 319 2.81 9.22 16.32
C LEU A 319 1.71 8.16 16.36
N VAL A 320 1.91 7.05 15.63
CA VAL A 320 0.94 5.94 15.58
C VAL A 320 0.92 5.18 16.91
N LEU A 321 2.07 5.02 17.56
CA LEU A 321 2.14 4.40 18.88
C LEU A 321 1.43 5.26 19.93
N SER A 322 1.66 6.57 19.93
CA SER A 322 0.95 7.52 20.79
C SER A 322 -0.56 7.48 20.56
N LEU A 323 -1.01 7.35 19.31
CA LEU A 323 -2.43 7.19 18.99
C LEU A 323 -3.03 5.92 19.62
N LEU A 324 -2.30 4.79 19.55
CA LEU A 324 -2.74 3.51 20.10
C LEU A 324 -2.75 3.51 21.64
N THR A 325 -1.71 4.08 22.27
CA THR A 325 -1.60 4.13 23.73
C THR A 325 -2.63 5.07 24.35
N THR A 326 -2.90 6.22 23.72
CA THR A 326 -3.96 7.16 24.16
C THR A 326 -5.34 6.57 24.03
N PHE A 327 -5.61 5.84 22.93
CA PHE A 327 -6.84 5.07 22.78
C PHE A 327 -6.97 3.98 23.86
N HIS A 328 -5.88 3.28 24.17
CA HIS A 328 -5.87 2.26 25.22
C HIS A 328 -6.16 2.86 26.59
N ALA A 329 -5.48 3.94 26.96
CA ALA A 329 -5.62 4.69 28.20
C ALA A 329 -7.00 5.35 28.39
N GLY A 330 -7.75 5.56 27.30
CA GLY A 330 -9.10 6.11 27.33
C GLY A 330 -9.17 7.64 27.17
N ASP A 331 -8.06 8.29 26.82
CA ASP A 331 -8.06 9.70 26.43
C ASP A 331 -8.50 9.84 24.96
N LEU A 332 -9.82 9.97 24.79
CA LEU A 332 -10.46 9.96 23.49
C LEU A 332 -10.40 11.30 22.77
N ASP A 333 -10.22 12.41 23.49
CA ASP A 333 -10.09 13.73 22.88
C ASP A 333 -8.68 13.91 22.30
N HIS A 334 -7.65 13.50 23.04
CA HIS A 334 -6.29 13.51 22.52
C HIS A 334 -6.10 12.53 21.36
N CYS A 335 -6.74 11.35 21.40
CA CYS A 335 -6.74 10.39 20.29
C CYS A 335 -7.31 11.01 18.99
N LEU A 336 -8.43 11.75 19.07
CA LEU A 336 -9.00 12.42 17.89
C LEU A 336 -8.09 13.53 17.35
N LEU A 337 -7.43 14.28 18.23
CA LEU A 337 -6.47 15.31 17.84
C LEU A 337 -5.28 14.70 17.09
N LEU A 338 -4.70 13.61 17.61
CA LEU A 338 -3.62 12.87 16.93
C LEU A 338 -4.07 12.28 15.59
N LEU A 339 -5.31 11.78 15.51
CA LEU A 339 -5.87 11.24 14.28
C LEU A 339 -5.95 12.31 13.18
N HIS A 340 -6.38 13.53 13.52
CA HIS A 340 -6.40 14.67 12.59
C HIS A 340 -5.00 15.14 12.17
N GLN A 341 -4.01 15.08 13.06
CA GLN A 341 -2.62 15.41 12.70
C GLN A 341 -2.02 14.42 11.70
N ILE A 342 -2.37 13.14 11.81
CA ILE A 342 -1.86 12.07 10.94
C ILE A 342 -2.60 12.04 9.58
N GLU A 343 -3.82 12.58 9.53
CA GLU A 343 -4.73 12.54 8.38
C GLU A 343 -4.09 13.02 7.07
N ASP A 344 -3.43 14.18 7.08
CA ASP A 344 -2.77 14.75 5.89
C ASP A 344 -1.61 13.88 5.41
N HIS A 345 -0.84 13.29 6.33
CA HIS A 345 0.28 12.42 6.00
C HIS A 345 -0.22 11.14 5.32
N VAL A 346 -1.25 10.54 5.90
CA VAL A 346 -1.77 9.25 5.43
C VAL A 346 -2.50 9.37 4.09
N ARG A 347 -3.14 10.51 3.81
CA ARG A 347 -3.77 10.76 2.51
C ARG A 347 -2.77 10.89 1.36
N LEU A 348 -1.50 11.14 1.65
CA LEU A 348 -0.44 11.20 0.64
C LEU A 348 0.16 9.81 0.36
N ASP A 349 -0.16 8.79 1.15
CA ASP A 349 0.31 7.44 0.93
C ASP A 349 -0.44 6.72 -0.21
N TYR A 350 0.31 6.05 -1.07
CA TYR A 350 -0.24 5.42 -2.27
C TYR A 350 -1.21 4.27 -1.97
N TYR A 351 -0.91 3.41 -0.99
CA TYR A 351 -1.73 2.24 -0.71
C TYR A 351 -2.81 2.53 0.32
N LEU A 352 -2.58 3.45 1.26
CA LEU A 352 -3.50 3.71 2.36
C LEU A 352 -4.56 4.74 2.01
N ALA A 353 -4.27 5.72 1.15
CA ALA A 353 -5.21 6.79 0.78
C ALA A 353 -6.61 6.30 0.36
N PRO A 354 -6.79 5.23 -0.45
CA PRO A 354 -8.12 4.70 -0.80
C PRO A 354 -8.92 4.15 0.38
N HIS A 355 -8.28 3.89 1.51
CA HIS A 355 -8.89 3.27 2.69
C HIS A 355 -9.06 4.24 3.86
N VAL A 356 -8.50 5.45 3.77
CA VAL A 356 -8.50 6.45 4.86
C VAL A 356 -9.89 6.74 5.36
N ASP A 357 -10.80 7.10 4.47
CA ASP A 357 -12.14 7.52 4.89
C ASP A 357 -12.88 6.39 5.61
N THR A 358 -12.79 5.16 5.08
CA THR A 358 -13.40 3.97 5.70
C THR A 358 -12.78 3.66 7.06
N LEU A 359 -11.45 3.68 7.18
CA LEU A 359 -10.75 3.42 8.43
C LEU A 359 -11.06 4.50 9.48
N PHE A 360 -11.06 5.77 9.09
CA PHE A 360 -11.32 6.89 9.99
C PHE A 360 -12.76 6.85 10.51
N ASP A 361 -13.73 6.50 9.67
CA ASP A 361 -15.13 6.33 10.09
C ASP A 361 -15.27 5.16 11.08
N MET A 362 -14.63 4.02 10.81
CA MET A 362 -14.61 2.89 11.75
C MET A 362 -13.99 3.26 13.11
N ILE A 363 -12.89 4.00 13.10
CA ILE A 363 -12.20 4.46 14.32
C ILE A 363 -13.10 5.44 15.10
N LYS A 364 -13.71 6.43 14.42
CA LYS A 364 -14.62 7.39 15.05
C LYS A 364 -15.81 6.71 15.71
N VAL A 365 -16.45 5.75 15.03
CA VAL A 365 -17.55 4.94 15.59
C VAL A 365 -17.07 4.17 16.82
N ARG A 366 -15.86 3.61 16.80
CA ARG A 366 -15.28 2.88 17.93
C ARG A 366 -15.00 3.80 19.13
N ILE A 367 -14.46 4.99 18.88
CA ILE A 367 -14.26 6.03 19.90
C ILE A 367 -15.60 6.42 20.53
N GLN A 368 -16.64 6.65 19.73
CA GLN A 368 -17.98 6.96 20.23
C GLN A 368 -18.55 5.84 21.11
N LYS A 369 -18.39 4.57 20.71
CA LYS A 369 -18.81 3.42 21.53
C LYS A 369 -18.08 3.36 22.87
N LYS A 370 -16.80 3.76 22.92
CA LYS A 370 -16.01 3.81 24.16
C LYS A 370 -16.36 5.03 25.04
N ARG A 371 -16.90 6.12 24.45
CA ARG A 371 -17.43 7.29 25.19
C ARG A 371 -18.74 7.00 25.90
N VAL A 372 -19.60 6.16 25.32
CA VAL A 372 -20.87 5.78 25.97
C VAL A 372 -20.55 4.75 27.05
N PRO A 373 -20.78 5.05 28.34
CA PRO A 373 -20.59 4.06 29.39
C PRO A 373 -21.50 2.87 29.11
N VAL A 374 -20.93 1.66 29.09
CA VAL A 374 -21.68 0.41 29.05
C VAL A 374 -22.59 0.40 30.27
N VAL A 375 -23.86 0.79 30.10
CA VAL A 375 -24.87 0.60 31.13
C VAL A 375 -24.98 -0.91 31.32
N PRO A 376 -24.62 -1.46 32.50
CA PRO A 376 -24.80 -2.88 32.74
C PRO A 376 -26.30 -3.20 32.55
N PRO A 377 -26.66 -4.32 31.90
CA PRO A 377 -28.06 -4.68 31.77
C PRO A 377 -28.65 -4.71 33.18
N ALA A 378 -29.68 -3.87 33.38
CA ALA A 378 -30.33 -3.71 34.67
C ALA A 378 -30.60 -5.09 35.27
N ALA A 379 -29.93 -5.40 36.38
CA ALA A 379 -30.20 -6.58 37.15
C ALA A 379 -31.72 -6.59 37.40
N LYS A 380 -32.40 -7.61 36.87
CA LYS A 380 -33.83 -7.83 37.12
C LYS A 380 -33.99 -7.85 38.63
N THR A 381 -34.51 -6.77 39.18
CA THR A 381 -34.82 -6.67 40.59
C THR A 381 -35.95 -7.66 40.82
N THR A 382 -35.61 -8.80 41.43
CA THR A 382 -36.58 -9.77 41.92
C THR A 382 -37.46 -9.03 42.93
N GLN A 383 -38.63 -8.57 42.48
CA GLN A 383 -39.70 -8.14 43.37
C GLN A 383 -40.08 -9.34 44.22
N ARG A 384 -39.58 -9.36 45.47
CA ARG A 384 -40.15 -10.21 46.53
C ARG A 384 -41.58 -9.75 46.73
N PHE A 385 -42.54 -10.53 46.24
CA PHE A 385 -43.94 -10.43 46.65
C PHE A 385 -44.02 -10.68 48.15
N ARG A 386 -44.25 -9.62 48.92
CA ARG A 386 -44.61 -9.69 50.34
C ARG A 386 -46.11 -10.01 50.36
N VAL A 387 -46.46 -11.28 50.53
CA VAL A 387 -47.86 -11.70 50.76
C VAL A 387 -48.25 -11.20 52.15
N ILE A 388 -49.04 -10.13 52.17
CA ILE A 388 -49.73 -9.65 53.37
C ILE A 388 -50.92 -10.60 53.56
N ASN A 389 -50.91 -11.37 54.64
CA ASN A 389 -51.95 -12.32 54.98
C ASN A 389 -53.01 -11.60 55.82
N GLU A 390 -54.04 -11.05 55.17
CA GLU A 390 -55.26 -10.62 55.85
C GLU A 390 -56.14 -11.85 56.10
N ARG A 391 -56.18 -12.34 57.35
CA ARG A 391 -57.25 -13.22 57.84
C ARG A 391 -58.11 -12.45 58.82
N THR A 392 -59.18 -11.91 58.27
CA THR A 392 -60.31 -11.32 58.99
C THR A 392 -61.00 -12.38 59.82
N LYS A 393 -61.24 -12.04 61.09
CA LYS A 393 -62.23 -12.66 62.00
C LYS A 393 -63.55 -12.88 61.26
N TYR A 394 -64.21 -14.02 61.46
CA TYR A 394 -65.66 -14.18 61.66
C TYR A 394 -66.00 -15.68 61.66
N SER A 395 -66.07 -16.27 62.85
CA SER A 395 -66.88 -17.47 63.12
C SER A 395 -66.98 -17.65 64.63
N HIS A 396 -67.83 -16.82 65.23
CA HIS A 396 -68.49 -17.10 66.49
C HIS A 396 -69.98 -16.94 66.19
N GLU A 397 -70.68 -18.06 66.01
CA GLU A 397 -72.07 -18.31 66.44
C GLU A 397 -72.63 -19.59 65.79
N MET A 398 -73.35 -20.34 66.64
CA MET A 398 -74.30 -21.43 66.38
C MET A 398 -73.82 -22.89 66.34
N ASN A 399 -74.29 -23.57 67.40
CA ASN A 399 -74.54 -25.00 67.67
C ASN A 399 -73.39 -25.88 68.15
#